data_AF-A0A9D4END5-F1
#
_entry.id   AF-A0A9D4END5-F1
#
_cell.length_a   1.000
_cell.length_b   1.000
_cell.length_c   1.000
_cell.angle_alpha   90.00
_cell.angle_beta   90.00
_cell.angle_gamma   90.00
#
_symmetry.space_group_name_H-M   'P 1'
#
loop_
_entity.id
_entity.type
_entity.pdbx_description
1 polymer ?
#
loop_
_entity_poly.entity_id
_entity_poly.type
_entity_poly.pdbx_seq_one_letter_code
_entity_poly.pdbx_strand_id
1 'polypeptide(L)'
;MALIVGCVMTPFTWLGTPKEFWGIAAIATLATATASINLFVSVMLQSGDIDVSDVTHSNVTVTTFFTTYGTMCFAYNGHACFPSDQSVMKDPKKFGKALIIGYLIVLLMYTPSSAAAYFIYGSRVEPNILNTLPKGATTTIISFLMTAHILFGIVIVVNPVS
;
A
#
# COMPACT_ATOMS: atom_id res chain seq x y z
N MET A 1 -16.53 -14.66 -10.81
CA MET A 1 -15.25 -14.16 -10.25
C MET A 1 -15.31 -14.00 -8.74
N ALA A 2 -16.26 -13.25 -8.17
CA ALA A 2 -16.37 -13.07 -6.71
C ALA A 2 -16.48 -14.39 -5.91
N LEU A 3 -17.24 -15.38 -6.39
CA LEU A 3 -17.37 -16.69 -5.74
C LEU A 3 -16.05 -17.49 -5.71
N ILE A 4 -15.25 -17.40 -6.78
CA ILE A 4 -13.96 -18.10 -6.88
C ILE A 4 -12.96 -17.46 -5.92
N VAL A 5 -12.90 -16.13 -5.89
CA VAL A 5 -12.07 -15.38 -4.94
C VAL A 5 -12.50 -15.73 -3.52
N GLY A 6 -13.80 -15.69 -3.22
CA GLY A 6 -14.35 -16.09 -1.93
C GLY A 6 -13.88 -17.48 -1.49
N CYS A 7 -14.06 -18.51 -2.32
CA CYS A 7 -13.61 -19.87 -1.99
C CYS A 7 -12.10 -19.99 -1.76
N VAL A 8 -11.28 -19.26 -2.51
CA VAL A 8 -9.81 -19.23 -2.31
C VAL A 8 -9.45 -18.49 -1.03
N MET A 9 -10.21 -17.46 -0.65
CA MET A 9 -9.99 -16.67 0.57
C MET A 9 -10.47 -17.39 1.84
N THR A 10 -11.54 -18.18 1.78
CA THR A 10 -12.11 -18.93 2.92
C THR A 10 -11.06 -19.69 3.74
N PRO A 11 -10.14 -20.49 3.18
CA PRO A 11 -9.13 -21.18 3.98
C PRO A 11 -8.18 -20.23 4.72
N PHE A 12 -7.91 -19.04 4.19
CA PHE A 12 -7.06 -18.04 4.85
C PHE A 12 -7.78 -17.36 6.02
N THR A 13 -9.12 -17.28 5.99
CA THR A 13 -9.91 -16.75 7.11
C THR A 13 -9.91 -17.68 8.33
N TRP A 14 -9.59 -18.96 8.16
CA TRP A 14 -9.43 -19.91 9.28
C TRP A 14 -8.06 -19.86 9.96
N LEU A 15 -7.13 -19.02 9.50
CA LEU A 15 -5.87 -18.77 10.22
C LEU A 15 -6.14 -17.98 11.50
N GLY A 16 -5.50 -18.35 12.61
CA GLY A 16 -5.83 -17.85 13.96
C GLY A 16 -5.69 -16.34 14.20
N THR A 17 -6.08 -15.90 15.39
CA THR A 17 -6.18 -14.49 15.79
C THR A 17 -4.82 -13.76 15.77
N PRO A 18 -4.74 -12.47 15.38
CA PRO A 18 -3.50 -11.69 15.26
C PRO A 18 -2.62 -11.64 16.51
N LYS A 19 -3.20 -11.93 17.69
CA LYS A 19 -2.49 -12.05 18.96
C LYS A 19 -1.38 -13.10 18.93
N GLU A 20 -1.54 -14.15 18.12
CA GLU A 20 -0.55 -15.22 17.93
C GLU A 20 0.40 -14.96 16.74
N PHE A 21 0.08 -13.98 15.88
CA PHE A 21 0.69 -13.83 14.55
C PHE A 21 1.19 -12.40 14.24
N TRP A 22 1.80 -11.70 15.21
CA TRP A 22 2.47 -10.41 14.95
C TRP A 22 3.50 -10.47 13.80
N GLY A 23 4.08 -11.65 13.56
CA GLY A 23 4.99 -11.92 12.44
C GLY A 23 4.33 -11.77 11.07
N ILE A 24 3.03 -12.07 10.92
CA ILE A 24 2.32 -11.89 9.64
C ILE A 24 2.23 -10.40 9.30
N ALA A 25 1.90 -9.55 10.27
CA ALA A 25 1.87 -8.11 10.09
C ALA A 25 3.27 -7.56 9.74
N ALA A 26 4.32 -8.08 10.38
CA ALA A 26 5.70 -7.72 10.06
C ALA A 26 6.09 -8.13 8.63
N ILE A 27 5.78 -9.36 8.21
CA ILE A 27 6.03 -9.85 6.84
C ILE A 27 5.26 -9.02 5.81
N ALA A 28 3.98 -8.72 6.07
CA ALA A 28 3.17 -7.90 5.18
C ALA A 28 3.75 -6.48 5.04
N THR A 29 4.23 -5.89 6.14
CA THR A 29 4.88 -4.57 6.13
C THR A 29 6.19 -4.62 5.33
N LEU A 30 7.02 -5.66 5.54
CA LEU A 30 8.27 -5.87 4.80
C LEU A 30 8.03 -6.10 3.29
N ALA A 31 7.00 -6.87 2.94
CA ALA A 31 6.59 -7.07 1.55
C ALA A 31 6.20 -5.74 0.90
N THR A 32 5.46 -4.90 1.61
CA THR A 32 5.06 -3.56 1.14
C THR A 32 6.26 -2.63 1.00
N ALA A 33 7.17 -2.62 1.99
CA ALA A 33 8.38 -1.81 1.94
C ALA A 33 9.26 -2.20 0.74
N THR A 34 9.48 -3.50 0.55
CA THR A 34 10.24 -4.04 -0.58
C THR A 34 9.56 -3.72 -1.91
N ALA A 35 8.23 -3.86 -2.00
CA ALA A 35 7.46 -3.51 -3.19
C ALA A 35 7.58 -2.01 -3.51
N SER A 36 7.48 -1.15 -2.50
CA SER A 36 7.59 0.31 -2.65
C SER A 36 8.98 0.72 -3.12
N ILE A 37 10.05 0.11 -2.59
CA ILE A 37 11.43 0.38 -3.01
C ILE A 37 11.62 -0.05 -4.47
N ASN A 38 11.22 -1.28 -4.81
CA ASN A 38 11.32 -1.78 -6.19
C ASN A 38 10.52 -0.93 -7.16
N LEU A 39 9.32 -0.49 -6.77
CA LEU A 39 8.50 0.43 -7.55
C LEU A 39 9.23 1.75 -7.78
N PHE A 40 9.72 2.39 -6.73
CA PHE A 40 10.46 3.65 -6.83
C PHE A 40 11.68 3.52 -7.76
N VAL A 41 12.50 2.49 -7.58
CA VAL A 41 13.68 2.24 -8.43
C VAL A 41 13.26 1.99 -9.88
N SER A 42 12.20 1.20 -10.13
CA SER A 42 11.72 0.92 -11.50
C SER A 42 11.27 2.19 -12.21
N VAL A 43 10.56 3.06 -11.51
CA VAL A 43 10.13 4.36 -12.06
C VAL A 43 11.33 5.25 -12.35
N MET A 44 12.32 5.30 -11.45
CA MET A 44 13.53 6.11 -11.65
C MET A 44 14.38 5.61 -12.82
N LEU A 45 14.48 4.30 -13.05
CA LEU A 45 15.19 3.76 -14.21
C LEU A 45 14.52 4.17 -15.53
N GLN A 46 13.19 4.31 -15.55
CA GLN A 46 12.46 4.75 -16.73
C GLN A 46 12.74 6.21 -17.12
N SER A 47 13.29 7.02 -16.21
CA SER A 47 13.66 8.42 -16.51
C SER A 47 14.70 8.56 -17.62
N GLY A 48 15.51 7.52 -17.88
CA GLY A 48 16.47 7.52 -18.98
C GLY A 48 15.87 7.22 -20.35
N ASP A 49 14.71 6.56 -20.38
CA ASP A 49 14.04 6.10 -21.61
C ASP A 49 12.88 7.03 -22.02
N ILE A 50 12.28 7.74 -21.07
CA ILE A 50 11.20 8.69 -21.31
C ILE A 50 11.77 10.10 -21.31
N ASP A 51 11.56 10.83 -22.40
CA ASP A 51 11.84 12.27 -22.40
C ASP A 51 10.84 12.98 -21.50
N VAL A 52 11.30 13.34 -20.30
CA VAL A 52 10.50 13.99 -19.26
C VAL A 52 10.02 15.38 -19.70
N SER A 53 10.68 16.00 -20.68
CA SER A 53 10.32 17.34 -21.17
C SER A 53 9.05 17.36 -22.02
N ASP A 54 8.67 16.23 -22.61
CA ASP A 54 7.45 16.06 -23.42
C ASP A 54 6.26 15.53 -22.58
N VAL A 55 6.46 15.36 -21.27
CA VAL A 55 5.42 14.83 -20.38
C VAL A 55 4.43 15.91 -19.98
N THR A 56 3.17 15.71 -20.36
CA THR A 56 2.09 16.61 -19.96
C THR A 56 1.71 16.39 -18.49
N HIS A 57 1.75 17.47 -17.72
CA HIS A 57 1.27 17.51 -16.34
C HIS A 57 -0.07 18.24 -16.32
N SER A 58 -1.14 17.51 -15.99
CA SER A 58 -2.49 18.09 -15.95
C SER A 58 -2.61 19.11 -14.82
N ASN A 59 -3.25 20.25 -15.11
CA ASN A 59 -3.58 21.25 -14.09
C ASN A 59 -4.56 20.71 -13.06
N VAL A 60 -4.45 21.18 -11.83
CA VAL A 60 -5.36 20.81 -10.74
C VAL A 60 -6.74 21.44 -11.00
N THR A 61 -7.75 20.59 -11.16
CA THR A 61 -9.17 20.97 -11.18
C THR A 61 -9.82 20.68 -9.83
N VAL A 62 -10.99 21.28 -9.58
CA VAL A 62 -11.78 21.03 -8.36
C VAL A 62 -12.11 19.54 -8.22
N THR A 63 -12.52 18.89 -9.31
CA THR A 63 -12.85 17.46 -9.32
C THR A 63 -11.62 16.62 -8.98
N THR A 64 -10.47 16.87 -9.62
CA THR A 64 -9.23 16.12 -9.32
C THR A 64 -8.77 16.34 -7.89
N PHE A 65 -8.93 17.54 -7.34
CA PHE A 65 -8.58 17.84 -5.94
C PHE A 65 -9.39 16.98 -4.97
N PHE A 66 -10.71 16.96 -5.09
CA PHE A 66 -11.57 16.19 -4.19
C PHE A 66 -11.40 14.67 -4.38
N THR A 67 -11.19 14.21 -5.61
CA THR A 67 -10.89 12.80 -5.88
C THR A 67 -9.58 12.37 -5.22
N THR A 68 -8.49 13.14 -5.40
CA THR A 68 -7.20 12.85 -4.77
C THR A 68 -7.31 12.90 -3.24
N TYR A 69 -8.01 13.89 -2.69
CA TYR A 69 -8.26 13.98 -1.25
C TYR A 69 -9.02 12.74 -0.72
N GLY A 70 -10.08 12.31 -1.40
CA GLY A 70 -10.82 11.10 -1.04
C GLY A 70 -9.93 9.85 -1.05
N THR A 71 -9.07 9.70 -2.06
CA THR A 71 -8.09 8.61 -2.13
C THR A 71 -7.11 8.66 -0.96
N MET A 72 -6.62 9.83 -0.58
CA MET A 72 -5.74 9.98 0.60
C MET A 72 -6.47 9.61 1.89
N CYS A 73 -7.70 10.08 2.09
CA CYS A 73 -8.52 9.71 3.26
C CYS A 73 -8.76 8.21 3.36
N PHE A 74 -9.02 7.54 2.23
CA PHE A 74 -9.16 6.09 2.18
C PHE A 74 -7.83 5.38 2.50
N ALA A 75 -6.72 5.83 1.93
CA ALA A 75 -5.41 5.21 2.09
C ALA A 75 -4.86 5.31 3.53
N TYR A 76 -5.21 6.37 4.26
CA TYR A 76 -4.81 6.59 5.66
C TYR A 76 -5.91 6.24 6.67
N ASN A 77 -6.99 5.59 6.22
CA ASN A 77 -8.04 5.10 7.09
C ASN A 77 -7.55 3.86 7.86
N GLY A 78 -7.56 3.94 9.18
CA GLY A 78 -7.24 2.79 10.04
C GLY A 78 -7.70 2.98 11.48
N HIS A 79 -8.31 4.12 11.81
CA HIS A 79 -8.60 4.51 13.18
C HIS A 79 -9.58 3.57 13.90
N ALA A 80 -10.39 2.82 13.16
CA ALA A 80 -11.37 1.88 13.72
C ALA A 80 -10.72 0.73 14.51
N CYS A 81 -9.52 0.28 14.15
CA CYS A 81 -8.82 -0.79 14.87
C CYS A 81 -8.00 -0.30 16.07
N PHE A 82 -7.80 1.01 16.21
CA PHE A 82 -6.91 1.60 17.22
C PHE A 82 -7.23 1.19 18.66
N PRO A 83 -8.50 1.15 19.11
CA PRO A 83 -8.79 0.72 20.48
C PRO A 83 -8.42 -0.75 20.73
N SER A 84 -8.65 -1.63 19.75
CA SER A 84 -8.28 -3.05 19.82
C SER A 84 -6.76 -3.20 19.85
N ASP A 85 -6.05 -2.55 18.92
CA ASP A 85 -4.59 -2.56 18.86
C ASP A 85 -3.96 -2.03 20.15
N GLN A 86 -4.46 -0.91 20.68
CA GLN A 86 -3.98 -0.33 21.92
C GLN A 86 -4.19 -1.25 23.13
N SER A 87 -5.31 -1.98 23.17
CA SER A 87 -5.64 -2.89 24.27
C SER A 87 -4.74 -4.13 24.33
N VAL A 88 -4.19 -4.57 23.20
CA VAL A 88 -3.30 -5.73 23.12
C VAL A 88 -1.81 -5.37 23.21
N MET A 89 -1.47 -4.08 23.17
CA MET A 89 -0.09 -3.63 23.36
C MET A 89 0.44 -3.96 24.76
N LYS A 90 1.71 -4.40 24.82
CA LYS A 90 2.42 -4.59 26.09
C LYS A 90 2.44 -3.34 26.97
N ASP A 91 2.46 -2.15 26.36
CA ASP A 91 2.43 -0.86 27.05
C ASP A 91 1.51 0.12 26.28
N PRO A 92 0.22 0.20 26.64
CA PRO A 92 -0.77 1.04 25.95
C PRO A 92 -0.45 2.54 25.95
N LYS A 93 0.39 3.01 26.89
CA LYS A 93 0.80 4.43 26.95
C LYS A 93 1.72 4.82 25.79
N LYS A 94 2.38 3.85 25.15
CA LYS A 94 3.25 4.06 23.99
C LYS A 94 2.51 4.05 22.66
N PHE A 95 1.19 3.82 22.66
CA PHE A 95 0.39 3.74 21.43
C PHE A 95 0.54 4.98 20.55
N GLY A 96 0.51 6.19 21.12
CA GLY A 96 0.71 7.42 20.35
C GLY A 96 2.06 7.50 19.62
N LYS A 97 3.14 6.98 20.24
CA LYS A 97 4.45 6.90 19.59
C LYS A 97 4.44 5.88 18.44
N ALA A 98 3.81 4.72 18.66
CA ALA A 98 3.68 3.69 17.63
C ALA A 98 2.88 4.21 16.42
N LEU A 99 1.80 4.96 16.66
CA LEU A 99 1.01 5.59 15.60
C LEU A 99 1.86 6.57 14.78
N ILE A 100 2.55 7.51 15.42
CA ILE A 100 3.37 8.50 14.71
C ILE A 100 4.42 7.80 13.83
N ILE A 101 5.12 6.81 14.38
CA ILE A 101 6.13 6.05 13.64
C ILE A 101 5.49 5.31 12.45
N GLY A 102 4.35 4.64 12.66
CA GLY A 102 3.64 3.91 11.60
C GLY A 102 3.20 4.83 10.45
N TYR A 103 2.57 5.96 10.76
CA TYR A 103 2.17 6.95 9.75
C TYR A 103 3.37 7.56 9.02
N LEU A 104 4.48 7.83 9.71
CA LEU A 104 5.71 8.31 9.07
C LEU A 104 6.29 7.29 8.08
N ILE A 105 6.29 6.00 8.43
CA ILE A 105 6.75 4.94 7.52
C ILE A 105 5.88 4.91 6.26
N VAL A 106 4.55 4.93 6.40
CA VAL A 106 3.62 4.93 5.26
C VAL A 106 3.83 6.19 4.41
N LEU A 107 3.98 7.35 5.03
CA LEU A 107 4.23 8.62 4.34
C LEU A 107 5.51 8.57 3.50
N LEU A 108 6.59 8.00 4.05
CA LEU A 108 7.87 7.83 3.37
C LEU A 108 7.83 6.79 2.25
N MET A 109 6.89 5.86 2.28
CA MET A 109 6.71 4.89 1.20
C MET A 109 5.85 5.48 0.07
N TYR A 110 4.73 6.13 0.42
CA TYR A 110 3.78 6.65 -0.55
C TYR A 110 4.30 7.89 -1.27
N THR A 111 4.81 8.88 -0.53
CA THR A 111 5.13 10.20 -1.09
C THR A 111 6.21 10.11 -2.17
N PRO A 112 7.39 9.47 -1.95
CA PRO A 112 8.42 9.40 -2.98
C PRO A 112 7.99 8.58 -4.18
N SER A 113 7.30 7.45 -3.97
CA SER A 113 6.83 6.58 -5.05
C SER A 113 5.82 7.27 -5.95
N SER A 114 4.82 7.94 -5.35
CA SER A 114 3.79 8.67 -6.09
C SER A 114 4.34 9.92 -6.76
N ALA A 115 5.21 10.67 -6.08
CA ALA A 115 5.86 11.85 -6.68
C ALA A 115 6.71 11.47 -7.88
N ALA A 116 7.61 10.49 -7.72
CA ALA A 116 8.44 9.96 -8.80
C ALA A 116 7.61 9.51 -10.00
N ALA A 117 6.54 8.76 -9.76
CA ALA A 117 5.68 8.26 -10.83
C ALA A 117 5.00 9.40 -11.60
N TYR A 118 4.48 10.39 -10.88
CA TYR A 118 3.84 11.54 -11.50
C TYR A 118 4.84 12.40 -12.28
N PHE A 119 6.06 12.61 -11.77
CA PHE A 119 7.09 13.35 -12.50
C PHE A 119 7.54 12.67 -13.80
N ILE A 120 7.66 11.34 -13.81
CA ILE A 120 8.16 10.61 -14.98
C ILE A 120 7.05 10.31 -16.00
N TYR A 121 5.85 9.97 -15.56
CA TYR A 121 4.76 9.55 -16.46
C TYR A 121 3.68 10.62 -16.66
N GLY A 122 3.61 11.63 -15.79
CA GLY A 122 2.63 12.73 -15.86
C GLY A 122 1.20 12.24 -15.87
N SER A 123 0.41 12.73 -16.83
CA SER A 123 -0.99 12.36 -17.01
C SER A 123 -1.22 10.90 -17.47
N ARG A 124 -0.17 10.14 -17.76
CA ARG A 124 -0.26 8.72 -18.17
C ARG A 124 -0.25 7.73 -17.00
N VAL A 125 -0.14 8.23 -15.76
CA VAL A 125 -0.25 7.38 -14.57
C VAL A 125 -1.69 6.87 -14.43
N GLU A 126 -1.85 5.56 -14.48
CA GLU A 126 -3.10 4.87 -14.24
C GLU A 126 -3.40 4.81 -12.74
N PRO A 127 -4.69 4.67 -12.33
CA PRO A 127 -5.05 4.52 -10.92
C PRO A 127 -4.32 3.37 -10.21
N ASN A 128 -4.01 2.30 -10.95
CA ASN A 128 -3.06 1.27 -10.53
C ASN A 128 -1.75 1.45 -11.30
N ILE A 129 -0.73 1.94 -10.60
CA ILE A 129 0.60 2.22 -11.16
C ILE A 129 1.27 1.01 -11.81
N LEU A 130 0.93 -0.22 -11.40
CA LEU A 130 1.46 -1.44 -12.02
C LEU A 130 1.04 -1.58 -13.49
N ASN A 131 -0.07 -0.95 -13.89
CA ASN A 131 -0.51 -0.92 -15.27
C ASN A 131 0.23 0.14 -16.12
N THR A 132 0.84 1.13 -15.48
CA THR A 132 1.68 2.14 -16.14
C THR A 132 3.10 1.63 -16.36
N LEU A 133 3.61 0.77 -15.48
CA LEU A 133 4.95 0.20 -15.62
C LEU A 133 5.06 -0.72 -16.85
N PRO A 134 6.25 -0.77 -17.50
CA PRO A 134 6.50 -1.76 -18.54
C PRO A 134 6.37 -3.18 -17.99
N LYS A 135 5.84 -4.10 -18.82
CA LYS A 135 5.71 -5.49 -18.44
C LYS A 135 7.08 -6.16 -18.40
N GLY A 136 7.39 -6.84 -17.30
CA GLY A 136 8.66 -7.51 -17.11
C GLY A 136 8.77 -8.20 -15.76
N ALA A 137 9.96 -8.73 -15.47
CA ALA A 137 10.24 -9.43 -14.21
C ALA A 137 9.99 -8.53 -12.99
N THR A 138 10.44 -7.28 -13.01
CA THR A 138 10.28 -6.36 -11.88
C THR A 138 8.82 -6.05 -11.56
N THR A 139 8.01 -5.71 -12.58
CA THR A 139 6.57 -5.47 -12.41
C THR A 139 5.85 -6.72 -11.90
N THR A 140 6.29 -7.92 -12.31
CA THR A 140 5.75 -9.20 -11.83
C THR A 140 6.07 -9.43 -10.34
N ILE A 141 7.32 -9.17 -9.93
CA ILE A 141 7.75 -9.26 -8.52
C ILE A 141 6.96 -8.28 -7.64
N ILE A 142 6.82 -7.02 -8.07
CA ILE A 142 6.05 -6.02 -7.33
C ILE A 142 4.58 -6.45 -7.22
N SER A 143 3.99 -6.95 -8.30
CA SER A 143 2.61 -7.46 -8.32
C SER A 143 2.43 -8.62 -7.34
N PHE A 144 3.39 -9.55 -7.29
CA PHE A 144 3.36 -10.68 -6.36
C PHE A 144 3.46 -10.20 -4.90
N LEU A 145 4.39 -9.30 -4.58
CA LEU A 145 4.56 -8.74 -3.24
C LEU A 145 3.31 -7.98 -2.78
N MET A 146 2.69 -7.19 -3.68
CA MET A 146 1.46 -6.47 -3.38
C MET A 146 0.28 -7.42 -3.18
N THR A 147 0.20 -8.48 -3.97
CA THR A 147 -0.81 -9.55 -3.78
C THR A 147 -0.64 -10.22 -2.42
N ALA A 148 0.59 -10.57 -2.04
CA ALA A 148 0.89 -11.16 -0.73
C ALA A 148 0.52 -10.20 0.42
N HIS A 149 0.84 -8.91 0.30
CA HIS A 149 0.44 -7.88 1.26
C HIS A 149 -1.08 -7.83 1.46
N ILE A 150 -1.86 -7.80 0.38
CA ILE A 150 -3.33 -7.76 0.44
C ILE A 150 -3.89 -9.04 1.08
N LEU A 151 -3.34 -10.21 0.73
CA LEU A 151 -3.77 -11.48 1.31
C LEU A 151 -3.57 -11.50 2.83
N PHE A 152 -2.39 -11.09 3.32
CA PHE A 152 -2.13 -11.01 4.75
C PHE A 152 -2.95 -9.92 5.44
N GLY A 153 -3.18 -8.78 4.78
CA GLY A 153 -4.05 -7.73 5.29
C GLY A 153 -5.48 -8.22 5.54
N ILE A 154 -6.03 -9.03 4.63
CA ILE A 154 -7.38 -9.58 4.79
C ILE A 154 -7.45 -10.54 5.99
N VAL A 155 -6.42 -11.35 6.24
CA VAL A 155 -6.36 -12.22 7.43
C VAL A 155 -6.43 -11.38 8.72
N ILE A 156 -5.70 -10.26 8.77
CA ILE A 156 -5.68 -9.36 9.94
C ILE A 156 -7.05 -8.70 10.14
N VAL A 157 -7.70 -8.27 9.07
CA VAL A 157 -8.99 -7.55 9.13
C VAL A 157 -10.16 -8.48 9.48
N VAL A 158 -10.19 -9.69 8.92
CA VAL A 158 -11.30 -10.64 9.11
C VAL A 158 -11.26 -11.31 10.48
N ASN A 159 -10.07 -11.49 11.05
CA ASN A 159 -9.89 -12.03 12.39
C ASN A 159 -9.47 -10.92 13.36
N PRO A 160 -10.35 -9.97 13.70
CA PRO A 160 -10.02 -8.93 14.65
C PRO A 160 -9.69 -9.55 16.01
N VAL A 161 -8.75 -8.93 16.72
CA VAL A 161 -8.41 -9.31 18.11
C VAL A 161 -9.53 -8.82 19.02
N SER A 162 -10.53 -9.69 19.25
CA SER A 162 -11.51 -9.58 20.34
C SER A 162 -10.99 -10.27 21.59
#